data_AF-R8BAD6-F1
#
_entry.id   AF-R8BAD6-F1
#
_cell.length_a   1.000
_cell.length_b   1.000
_cell.length_c   1.000
_cell.angle_alpha   90.00
_cell.angle_beta   90.00
_cell.angle_gamma   90.00
#
_symmetry.space_group_name_H-M   'P 1'
#
loop_
_entity.id
_entity.type
_entity.pdbx_description
1 polymer ?
#
loop_
_entity_poly.entity_id
_entity_poly.type
_entity_poly.pdbx_seq_one_letter_code
_entity_poly.pdbx_strand_id
1 'polypeptide(L)'
;MDRETFMREHPQGDDWCLPSLLKSVKEIIQTLVPQRDRDFLNEGLNVELLMQQFNRGIADLEKLASWLSSVLKLHCAPMRDEWVDEMYNELSNGNRNNDMGELVKGMRSLLSVLEAMKLDVANHQIRCLRPVLIEDTVHFEQRFFYKKITAGKISIRDARQWYSEAVQFPSRMSAQNLQAFGETAAFFDGLTRLILPSTPVNCVPNTFLFDEERILKLRSDMLDAINLEICMRLYEDLERVSRGINQGPPSFAAPTSVPSYVAGEPNSRPASFASSDCGSNTSSPRNSGYLASQSQVDVLDARVKARNLYESLLALLHTAPPASRPIQRWEGLVQSLAIQIFRFTDAPQDMLPNVESKLQSQLCDFQSDLYRQVEEHFQAKMLSELGKRVKDFRNLSGVGLFSVATGGRIHGPGRTWDGGRESQRERELLENSIREAREEGGVEDMATRLAHLGILHWRVWSQLVYLGDPNVDVAIGA
;
A
#
# COMPACT_ATOMS: atom_id res chain seq x y z
N MET A 1 47.16 26.39 -31.50
CA MET A 1 48.35 26.26 -30.63
C MET A 1 49.35 25.39 -31.39
N ASP A 2 50.63 25.77 -31.45
CA ASP A 2 51.65 24.96 -32.12
C ASP A 2 52.09 23.78 -31.22
N ARG A 3 52.52 22.67 -31.82
CA ARG A 3 52.88 21.42 -31.11
C ARG A 3 54.00 21.67 -30.08
N GLU A 4 54.98 22.49 -30.43
CA GLU A 4 56.09 22.82 -29.53
C GLU A 4 55.64 23.64 -28.32
N THR A 5 54.66 24.53 -28.51
CA THR A 5 54.07 25.32 -27.42
C THR A 5 53.24 24.43 -26.50
N PHE A 6 52.44 23.51 -27.05
CA PHE A 6 51.66 22.54 -26.28
C PHE A 6 52.53 21.62 -25.43
N MET A 7 53.61 21.10 -26.01
CA MET A 7 54.58 20.21 -25.33
C MET A 7 55.38 20.94 -24.23
N ARG A 8 55.57 22.26 -24.35
CA ARG A 8 56.22 23.10 -23.33
C ARG A 8 55.31 23.35 -22.13
N GLU A 9 54.01 23.50 -22.36
CA GLU A 9 52.99 23.68 -21.32
C GLU A 9 52.67 22.37 -20.58
N HIS A 10 52.84 21.22 -21.24
CA HIS A 10 52.62 19.88 -20.67
C HIS A 10 53.90 19.02 -20.77
N PRO A 11 54.93 19.31 -19.95
CA PRO A 11 56.27 18.72 -20.09
C PRO A 11 56.34 17.24 -19.68
N GLN A 12 55.41 16.76 -18.86
CA GLN A 12 55.21 15.33 -18.61
C GLN A 12 54.10 14.85 -19.55
N GLY A 13 54.45 14.03 -20.54
CA GLY A 13 53.58 13.69 -21.69
C GLY A 13 52.23 13.03 -21.38
N ASP A 14 51.94 12.75 -20.11
CA ASP A 14 50.72 12.12 -19.62
C ASP A 14 49.79 13.06 -18.81
N ASP A 15 50.23 14.27 -18.46
CA ASP A 15 49.51 15.21 -17.57
C ASP A 15 48.47 16.09 -18.32
N TRP A 16 47.79 15.52 -19.30
CA TRP A 16 46.73 16.21 -20.02
C TRP A 16 45.53 15.29 -20.30
N CYS A 17 44.43 15.88 -20.76
CA CYS A 17 43.10 15.29 -20.71
C CYS A 17 43.00 13.89 -21.37
N LEU A 18 43.62 13.69 -22.54
CA LEU A 18 43.46 12.46 -23.32
C LEU A 18 44.10 11.22 -22.65
N PRO A 19 45.40 11.22 -22.25
CA PRO A 19 45.98 10.11 -21.49
C PRO A 19 45.20 9.78 -20.22
N SER A 20 44.79 10.81 -19.48
CA SER A 20 44.02 10.65 -18.23
C SER A 20 42.65 10.01 -18.48
N LEU A 21 41.98 10.43 -19.55
CA LEU A 21 40.70 9.87 -19.98
C LEU A 21 40.83 8.40 -20.40
N LEU A 22 41.83 8.07 -21.23
CA LEU A 22 42.05 6.68 -21.67
C LEU A 22 42.43 5.75 -20.51
N LYS A 23 43.24 6.23 -19.56
CA LYS A 23 43.53 5.50 -18.31
C LYS A 23 42.25 5.27 -17.50
N SER A 24 41.44 6.31 -17.30
CA SER A 24 40.17 6.23 -16.57
C SER A 24 39.18 5.25 -17.24
N VAL A 25 39.05 5.32 -18.57
CA VAL A 25 38.23 4.39 -19.36
C VAL A 25 38.71 2.96 -19.16
N LYS A 26 40.02 2.72 -19.26
CA LYS A 26 40.62 1.40 -19.04
C LYS A 26 40.30 0.86 -17.65
N GLU A 27 40.50 1.67 -16.61
CA GLU A 27 40.20 1.30 -15.22
C GLU A 27 38.72 0.96 -15.03
N ILE A 28 37.81 1.75 -15.60
CA ILE A 28 36.38 1.49 -15.51
C ILE A 28 36.04 0.16 -16.21
N ILE A 29 36.49 -0.06 -17.45
CA ILE A 29 36.25 -1.32 -18.16
C ILE A 29 36.82 -2.49 -17.37
N GLN A 30 37.99 -2.34 -16.75
CA GLN A 30 38.60 -3.37 -15.91
C GLN A 30 37.74 -3.76 -14.69
N THR A 31 36.95 -2.83 -14.16
CA THR A 31 35.95 -3.12 -13.11
C THR A 31 34.69 -3.80 -13.63
N LEU A 32 34.37 -3.64 -14.92
CA LEU A 32 33.18 -4.19 -15.55
C LEU A 32 33.40 -5.60 -16.12
N VAL A 33 34.62 -5.94 -16.51
CA VAL A 33 34.94 -7.23 -17.14
C VAL A 33 35.41 -8.30 -16.13
N PRO A 34 35.10 -9.58 -16.38
CA PRO A 34 35.64 -10.71 -15.62
C PRO A 34 37.17 -10.78 -15.66
N GLN A 35 37.78 -11.45 -14.68
CA GLN A 35 39.26 -11.57 -14.60
C GLN A 35 39.91 -12.16 -15.86
N ARG A 36 39.24 -13.14 -16.50
CA ARG A 36 39.72 -13.78 -17.74
C ARG A 36 39.88 -12.84 -18.93
N ASP A 37 39.12 -11.74 -18.96
CA ASP A 37 39.06 -10.82 -20.11
C ASP A 37 39.99 -9.61 -19.90
N ARG A 38 40.70 -9.55 -18.75
CA ARG A 38 41.59 -8.43 -18.40
C ARG A 38 42.86 -8.38 -19.24
N ASP A 39 43.41 -9.53 -19.60
CA ASP A 39 44.60 -9.58 -20.45
C ASP A 39 44.29 -9.05 -21.85
N PHE A 40 43.15 -9.46 -22.41
CA PHE A 40 42.62 -8.93 -23.66
C PHE A 40 42.38 -7.41 -23.62
N LEU A 41 41.84 -6.89 -22.51
CA LEU A 41 41.69 -5.45 -22.27
C LEU A 41 43.05 -4.73 -22.20
N ASN A 42 44.03 -5.31 -21.53
CA ASN A 42 45.36 -4.72 -21.38
C ASN A 42 46.11 -4.61 -22.72
N GLU A 43 45.94 -5.60 -23.59
CA GLU A 43 46.50 -5.62 -24.94
C GLU A 43 45.79 -4.63 -25.86
N GLY A 44 44.44 -4.62 -25.86
CA GLY A 44 43.66 -3.78 -26.77
C GLY A 44 43.62 -2.30 -26.38
N LEU A 45 43.72 -1.97 -25.09
CA LEU A 45 43.78 -0.60 -24.58
C LEU A 45 45.10 -0.33 -23.83
N ASN A 46 46.21 -0.50 -24.55
CA ASN A 46 47.53 -0.09 -24.06
C ASN A 46 47.72 1.42 -24.27
N VAL A 47 47.47 2.20 -23.20
CA VAL A 47 47.50 3.67 -23.26
C VAL A 47 48.88 4.21 -23.66
N GLU A 48 49.97 3.63 -23.17
CA GLU A 48 51.32 4.08 -23.51
C GLU A 48 51.58 3.94 -25.02
N LEU A 49 51.20 2.79 -25.59
CA LEU A 49 51.34 2.54 -27.03
C LEU A 49 50.45 3.47 -27.85
N LEU A 50 49.19 3.68 -27.43
CA LEU A 50 48.28 4.60 -28.10
C LEU A 50 48.81 6.03 -28.11
N MET A 51 49.36 6.52 -26.98
CA MET A 51 49.96 7.85 -26.91
C MET A 51 51.18 7.99 -27.83
N GLN A 52 52.01 6.95 -27.95
CA GLN A 52 53.11 6.92 -28.92
C GLN A 52 52.60 7.01 -30.37
N GLN A 53 51.52 6.31 -30.70
CA GLN A 53 50.90 6.34 -32.03
C GLN A 53 50.30 7.70 -32.35
N PHE A 54 49.61 8.34 -31.40
CA PHE A 54 49.08 9.70 -31.55
C PHE A 54 50.20 10.71 -31.80
N ASN A 55 51.30 10.63 -31.03
CA ASN A 55 52.45 11.53 -31.19
C ASN A 55 53.13 11.43 -32.55
N ARG A 56 53.04 10.27 -33.21
CA ARG A 56 53.60 10.00 -34.54
C ARG A 56 52.58 10.18 -35.67
N GLY A 57 51.32 10.48 -35.36
CA GLY A 57 50.25 10.64 -36.34
C GLY A 57 49.83 9.35 -37.05
N ILE A 58 50.05 8.19 -36.43
CA ILE A 58 49.77 6.86 -37.01
C ILE A 58 48.69 6.08 -36.23
N ALA A 59 47.98 6.74 -35.31
CA ALA A 59 46.95 6.10 -34.50
C ALA A 59 45.72 5.76 -35.36
N ASP A 60 45.28 4.50 -35.28
CA ASP A 60 44.09 4.01 -35.96
C ASP A 60 42.88 4.07 -35.03
N LEU A 61 42.20 5.21 -35.05
CA LEU A 61 41.01 5.49 -34.24
C LEU A 61 39.80 4.63 -34.65
N GLU A 62 39.70 4.24 -35.92
CA GLU A 62 38.59 3.41 -36.40
C GLU A 62 38.72 1.98 -35.87
N LYS A 63 39.94 1.43 -35.87
CA LYS A 63 40.24 0.14 -35.23
C LYS A 63 40.00 0.18 -33.72
N LEU A 64 40.40 1.26 -33.05
CA LEU A 64 40.15 1.43 -31.61
C LEU A 64 38.65 1.51 -31.30
N ALA A 65 37.88 2.29 -32.05
CA ALA A 65 36.44 2.41 -31.87
C ALA A 65 35.72 1.07 -32.11
N SER A 66 36.09 0.34 -33.16
CA SER A 66 35.54 -0.99 -33.47
C SER A 66 35.83 -2.00 -32.37
N TRP A 67 37.06 -2.01 -31.84
CA TRP A 67 37.45 -2.87 -30.73
C TRP A 67 36.69 -2.50 -29.44
N LEU A 68 36.60 -1.20 -29.10
CA LEU A 68 35.83 -0.74 -27.94
C LEU A 68 34.36 -1.14 -28.05
N SER A 69 33.73 -0.93 -29.21
CA SER A 69 32.35 -1.35 -29.46
C SER A 69 32.16 -2.85 -29.22
N SER A 70 33.08 -3.67 -29.73
CA SER A 70 33.04 -5.13 -29.55
C SER A 70 33.17 -5.56 -28.09
N VAL A 71 34.09 -4.94 -27.33
CA VAL A 71 34.28 -5.22 -25.89
C VAL A 71 33.05 -4.81 -25.09
N LEU A 72 32.48 -3.63 -25.37
CA LEU A 72 31.34 -3.13 -24.62
C LEU A 72 30.09 -3.98 -24.89
N LYS A 73 29.79 -4.33 -26.15
CA LYS A 73 28.68 -5.22 -26.51
C LYS A 73 28.80 -6.63 -25.92
N LEU A 74 30.03 -7.11 -25.73
CA LEU A 74 30.26 -8.41 -25.10
C LEU A 74 29.85 -8.43 -23.62
N HIS A 75 29.95 -7.29 -22.93
CA HIS A 75 29.79 -7.20 -21.48
C HIS A 75 28.57 -6.36 -21.02
N CYS A 76 27.95 -5.59 -21.90
CA CYS A 76 26.75 -4.81 -21.60
C CYS A 76 25.47 -5.63 -21.79
N ALA A 77 24.33 -5.07 -21.38
CA ALA A 77 23.03 -5.63 -21.70
C ALA A 77 22.66 -5.30 -23.16
N PRO A 78 22.01 -6.22 -23.93
CA PRO A 78 21.70 -5.99 -25.34
C PRO A 78 20.90 -4.73 -25.65
N MET A 79 20.10 -4.26 -24.69
CA MET A 79 19.35 -2.99 -24.80
C MET A 79 20.23 -1.74 -24.84
N ARG A 80 21.52 -1.85 -24.52
CA ARG A 80 22.51 -0.77 -24.57
C ARG A 80 23.31 -0.76 -25.86
N ASP A 81 23.15 -1.76 -26.73
CA ASP A 81 23.94 -1.90 -27.96
C ASP A 81 23.77 -0.69 -28.89
N GLU A 82 22.57 -0.09 -28.93
CA GLU A 82 22.29 1.13 -29.72
C GLU A 82 23.17 2.30 -29.25
N TRP A 83 23.37 2.46 -27.94
CA TRP A 83 24.23 3.52 -27.40
C TRP A 83 25.71 3.27 -27.71
N VAL A 84 26.11 1.99 -27.75
CA VAL A 84 27.46 1.58 -28.17
C VAL A 84 27.65 1.86 -29.67
N ASP A 85 26.62 1.63 -30.49
CA ASP A 85 26.65 1.94 -31.92
C ASP A 85 26.71 3.44 -32.19
N GLU A 86 25.96 4.25 -31.46
CA GLU A 86 26.07 5.72 -31.51
C GLU A 86 27.49 6.19 -31.18
N MET A 87 28.07 5.70 -30.08
CA MET A 87 29.45 5.99 -29.69
C MET A 87 30.45 5.60 -30.79
N TYR A 88 30.29 4.41 -31.38
CA TYR A 88 31.14 3.95 -32.48
C TYR A 88 31.02 4.85 -33.71
N ASN A 89 29.80 5.23 -34.09
CA ASN A 89 29.54 6.07 -35.25
C ASN A 89 30.15 7.47 -35.05
N GLU A 90 30.01 8.07 -33.86
CA GLU A 90 30.59 9.38 -33.55
C GLU A 90 32.13 9.36 -33.59
N LEU A 91 32.76 8.33 -33.01
CA LEU A 91 34.21 8.18 -33.07
C LEU A 91 34.72 7.94 -34.50
N SER A 92 34.01 7.12 -35.27
CA SER A 92 34.40 6.77 -36.64
C SER A 92 34.20 7.93 -37.62
N ASN A 93 33.07 8.63 -37.54
CA ASN A 93 32.77 9.79 -38.37
C ASN A 93 33.68 10.97 -38.03
N GLY A 94 33.89 11.25 -36.74
CA GLY A 94 34.80 12.30 -36.31
C GLY A 94 36.22 12.09 -36.82
N ASN A 95 36.70 10.84 -36.84
CA ASN A 95 37.99 10.50 -37.43
C ASN A 95 38.02 10.67 -38.96
N ARG A 96 37.04 10.13 -39.68
CA ARG A 96 36.99 10.17 -41.16
C ARG A 96 36.84 11.59 -41.71
N ASN A 97 36.06 12.43 -41.03
CA ASN A 97 35.77 13.80 -41.43
C ASN A 97 36.75 14.81 -40.80
N ASN A 98 37.67 14.35 -39.95
CA ASN A 98 38.56 15.19 -39.15
C ASN A 98 37.80 16.25 -38.31
N ASP A 99 36.64 15.85 -37.78
CA ASP A 99 35.80 16.68 -36.90
C ASP A 99 36.12 16.37 -35.44
N MET A 100 36.87 17.28 -34.82
CA MET A 100 37.26 17.19 -33.41
C MET A 100 36.06 17.30 -32.46
N GLY A 101 35.00 18.01 -32.84
CA GLY A 101 33.79 18.13 -32.04
C GLY A 101 33.05 16.81 -31.94
N GLU A 102 32.93 16.11 -33.07
CA GLU A 102 32.31 14.78 -33.14
C GLU A 102 33.15 13.71 -32.39
N LEU A 103 34.48 13.77 -32.46
CA LEU A 103 35.36 12.92 -31.66
C LEU A 103 35.17 13.11 -30.15
N VAL A 104 35.13 14.37 -29.69
CA VAL A 104 34.88 14.67 -28.27
C VAL A 104 33.48 14.22 -27.85
N LYS A 105 32.49 14.32 -28.74
CA LYS A 105 31.14 13.78 -28.50
C LYS A 105 31.18 12.27 -28.33
N GLY A 106 31.86 11.53 -29.22
CA GLY A 106 32.04 10.08 -29.10
C GLY A 106 32.72 9.66 -27.80
N MET A 107 33.73 10.42 -27.34
CA MET A 107 34.36 10.17 -26.03
C MET A 107 33.43 10.43 -24.85
N ARG A 108 32.51 11.40 -24.94
CA ARG A 108 31.47 11.60 -23.92
C ARG A 108 30.46 10.46 -23.95
N SER A 109 30.02 10.03 -25.14
CA SER A 109 29.11 8.90 -25.31
C SER A 109 29.70 7.61 -24.74
N LEU A 110 31.00 7.38 -24.92
CA LEU A 110 31.73 6.27 -24.28
C LEU A 110 31.61 6.32 -22.74
N LEU A 111 31.86 7.48 -22.12
CA LEU A 111 31.71 7.63 -20.67
C LEU A 111 30.26 7.39 -20.20
N SER A 112 29.27 7.88 -20.94
CA SER A 112 27.85 7.65 -20.65
C SER A 112 27.49 6.16 -20.68
N VAL A 113 28.00 5.42 -21.67
CA VAL A 113 27.83 3.95 -21.76
C VAL A 113 28.49 3.26 -20.57
N LEU A 114 29.72 3.64 -20.21
CA LEU A 114 30.45 3.04 -19.08
C LEU A 114 29.76 3.31 -17.74
N GLU A 115 29.23 4.51 -17.52
CA GLU A 115 28.45 4.84 -16.32
C GLU A 115 27.18 3.99 -16.22
N ALA A 116 26.44 3.87 -17.33
CA ALA A 116 25.27 3.01 -17.39
C ALA A 116 25.63 1.54 -17.08
N MET A 117 26.71 1.02 -17.66
CA MET A 117 27.18 -0.34 -17.39
C MET A 117 27.57 -0.55 -15.91
N LYS A 118 28.20 0.45 -15.27
CA LYS A 118 28.51 0.38 -13.83
C LYS A 118 27.25 0.29 -12.98
N LEU A 119 26.23 1.07 -13.31
CA LEU A 119 24.93 0.98 -12.65
C LEU A 119 24.25 -0.36 -12.89
N ASP A 120 24.39 -0.94 -14.08
CA ASP A 120 23.83 -2.25 -14.41
C ASP A 120 24.46 -3.36 -13.54
N VAL A 121 25.78 -3.37 -13.42
CA VAL A 121 26.51 -4.30 -12.54
C VAL A 121 26.13 -4.12 -11.08
N ALA A 122 26.10 -2.88 -10.57
CA ALA A 122 25.72 -2.60 -9.19
C ALA A 122 24.28 -3.02 -8.88
N ASN A 123 23.34 -2.70 -9.78
CA ASN A 123 21.94 -3.11 -9.65
C ASN A 123 21.78 -4.63 -9.70
N HIS A 124 22.52 -5.31 -10.59
CA HIS A 124 22.55 -6.76 -10.64
C HIS A 124 23.08 -7.36 -9.32
N GLN A 125 24.19 -6.84 -8.80
CA GLN A 125 24.75 -7.26 -7.52
C GLN A 125 23.76 -7.09 -6.36
N ILE A 126 23.10 -5.93 -6.26
CA ILE A 126 22.06 -5.69 -5.25
C ILE A 126 20.93 -6.71 -5.40
N ARG A 127 20.45 -6.99 -6.62
CA ARG A 127 19.39 -7.97 -6.86
C ARG A 127 19.82 -9.39 -6.46
N CYS A 128 21.06 -9.79 -6.73
CA CYS A 128 21.59 -11.10 -6.37
C CYS A 128 21.81 -11.25 -4.86
N LEU A 129 22.27 -10.21 -4.18
CA LEU A 129 22.53 -10.24 -2.73
C LEU A 129 21.26 -10.08 -1.90
N ARG A 130 20.24 -9.38 -2.42
CA ARG A 130 19.01 -9.05 -1.68
C ARG A 130 18.34 -10.26 -1.01
N PRO A 131 18.10 -11.41 -1.67
CA PRO A 131 17.45 -12.54 -1.01
C PRO A 131 18.24 -13.07 0.19
N VAL A 132 19.57 -13.16 0.05
CA VAL A 132 20.46 -13.65 1.11
C VAL A 132 20.48 -12.67 2.28
N LEU A 133 20.56 -11.37 1.99
CA LEU A 133 20.53 -10.33 3.01
C LEU A 133 19.20 -10.32 3.78
N ILE A 134 18.07 -10.44 3.08
CA ILE A 134 16.74 -10.45 3.70
C ILE A 134 16.56 -11.66 4.64
N GLU A 135 17.03 -12.85 4.25
CA GLU A 135 16.93 -14.03 5.13
C GLU A 135 17.81 -13.88 6.39
N ASP A 136 19.01 -13.28 6.29
CA ASP A 136 19.88 -13.09 7.47
C ASP A 136 19.46 -11.91 8.36
N THR A 137 18.58 -11.02 7.92
CA THR A 137 18.20 -9.79 8.66
C THR A 137 17.76 -10.07 10.10
N VAL A 138 16.92 -11.08 10.33
CA VAL A 138 16.43 -11.41 11.68
C VAL A 138 17.59 -11.78 12.61
N HIS A 139 18.49 -12.63 12.14
CA HIS A 139 19.65 -13.05 12.93
C HIS A 139 20.63 -11.89 13.16
N PHE A 140 20.84 -11.04 12.15
CA PHE A 140 21.63 -9.83 12.29
C PHE A 140 21.05 -8.90 13.36
N GLU A 141 19.75 -8.60 13.31
CA GLU A 141 19.08 -7.73 14.27
C GLU A 141 19.10 -8.30 15.68
N GLN A 142 18.85 -9.61 15.84
CA GLN A 142 18.97 -10.28 17.14
C GLN A 142 20.37 -10.09 17.76
N ARG A 143 21.44 -10.34 16.99
CA ARG A 143 22.83 -10.13 17.45
C ARG A 143 23.12 -8.67 17.77
N PHE A 144 22.60 -7.75 16.96
CA PHE A 144 22.76 -6.32 17.14
C PHE A 144 22.10 -5.82 18.43
N PHE A 145 20.84 -6.20 18.66
CA PHE A 145 20.09 -5.78 19.84
C PHE A 145 20.58 -6.46 21.11
N TYR A 146 20.94 -7.74 21.06
CA TYR A 146 21.56 -8.44 22.19
C TYR A 146 22.79 -7.68 22.70
N LYS A 147 23.72 -7.27 21.81
CA LYS A 147 24.89 -6.48 22.17
C LYS A 147 24.55 -5.12 22.78
N LYS A 148 23.48 -4.48 22.32
CA LYS A 148 23.05 -3.18 22.87
C LYS A 148 22.37 -3.31 24.23
N ILE A 149 21.56 -4.34 24.44
CA ILE A 149 20.89 -4.62 25.72
C ILE A 149 21.95 -4.95 26.78
N THR A 150 22.87 -5.86 26.48
CA THR A 150 23.97 -6.25 27.39
C THR A 150 24.93 -5.10 27.71
N ALA A 151 25.13 -4.16 26.77
CA ALA A 151 25.89 -2.94 27.01
C ALA A 151 25.10 -1.84 27.76
N GLY A 152 23.85 -2.09 28.16
CA GLY A 152 22.99 -1.11 28.85
C GLY A 152 22.56 0.08 27.98
N LYS A 153 22.69 -0.01 26.65
CA LYS A 153 22.35 1.08 25.71
C LYS A 153 20.86 1.11 25.35
N ILE A 154 20.14 0.01 25.57
CA ILE A 154 18.69 -0.10 25.35
C ILE A 154 18.08 -0.72 26.61
N SER A 155 17.15 0.00 27.23
CA SER A 155 16.32 -0.53 28.32
C SER A 155 15.17 -1.36 27.73
N ILE A 156 14.90 -2.54 28.28
CA ILE A 156 13.80 -3.41 27.82
C ILE A 156 12.63 -3.47 28.81
N ARG A 157 12.73 -2.75 29.94
CA ARG A 157 11.76 -2.80 31.04
C ARG A 157 10.36 -2.41 30.59
N ASP A 158 10.24 -1.29 29.90
CA ASP A 158 8.94 -0.73 29.50
C ASP A 158 8.26 -1.64 28.45
N ALA A 159 9.05 -2.27 27.56
CA ALA A 159 8.56 -3.26 26.61
C ALA A 159 8.11 -4.57 27.28
N ARG A 160 8.81 -5.04 28.32
CA ARG A 160 8.39 -6.18 29.14
C ARG A 160 7.10 -5.89 29.88
N GLN A 161 6.99 -4.70 30.46
CA GLN A 161 5.78 -4.27 31.15
C GLN A 161 4.59 -4.22 30.19
N TRP A 162 4.75 -3.59 29.02
CA TRP A 162 3.73 -3.54 27.98
C TRP A 162 3.24 -4.95 27.57
N TYR A 163 4.17 -5.88 27.35
CA TYR A 163 3.79 -7.25 26.98
C TYR A 163 3.11 -7.99 28.15
N SER A 164 3.62 -7.82 29.38
CA SER A 164 3.00 -8.41 30.58
C SER A 164 1.57 -7.91 30.80
N GLU A 165 1.30 -6.62 30.58
CA GLU A 165 -0.04 -6.05 30.66
C GLU A 165 -0.98 -6.66 29.60
N ALA A 166 -0.48 -6.87 28.37
CA ALA A 166 -1.25 -7.53 27.31
C ALA A 166 -1.58 -9.01 27.65
N VAL A 167 -0.68 -9.71 28.36
CA VAL A 167 -0.91 -11.09 28.84
C VAL A 167 -1.89 -11.13 30.01
N GLN A 168 -1.80 -10.20 30.96
CA GLN A 168 -2.65 -10.17 32.16
C GLN A 168 -4.07 -9.70 31.87
N PHE A 169 -4.21 -8.76 30.94
CA PHE A 169 -5.50 -8.16 30.57
C PHE A 169 -5.79 -8.40 29.09
N PRO A 170 -5.97 -9.66 28.63
CA PRO A 170 -6.25 -9.95 27.23
C PRO A 170 -7.62 -9.38 26.85
N SER A 171 -7.73 -8.81 25.65
CA SER A 171 -9.03 -8.39 25.13
C SER A 171 -9.94 -9.61 25.01
N ARG A 172 -11.26 -9.39 25.00
CA ARG A 172 -12.22 -10.45 24.66
C ARG A 172 -12.08 -10.83 23.19
N MET A 173 -11.16 -11.74 22.90
CA MET A 173 -10.94 -12.29 21.56
C MET A 173 -11.91 -13.44 21.30
N SER A 174 -12.35 -13.59 20.05
CA SER A 174 -13.11 -14.76 19.63
C SER A 174 -12.24 -16.02 19.67
N ALA A 175 -12.87 -17.20 19.80
CA ALA A 175 -12.15 -18.48 19.76
C ALA A 175 -11.39 -18.69 18.44
N GLN A 176 -11.92 -18.17 17.32
CA GLN A 176 -11.27 -18.21 16.01
C GLN A 176 -9.97 -17.38 16.00
N ASN A 177 -10.01 -16.18 16.59
CA ASN A 177 -8.83 -15.32 16.66
C ASN A 177 -7.74 -15.94 17.54
N LEU A 178 -8.12 -16.52 18.69
CA LEU A 178 -7.19 -17.24 19.57
C LEU A 178 -6.49 -18.41 18.85
N GLN A 179 -7.24 -19.18 18.06
CA GLN A 179 -6.66 -20.26 17.24
C GLN A 179 -5.74 -19.73 16.14
N ALA A 180 -6.09 -18.60 15.50
CA ALA A 180 -5.29 -18.02 14.43
C ALA A 180 -3.93 -17.52 14.92
N PHE A 181 -3.89 -16.84 16.07
CA PHE A 181 -2.66 -16.30 16.64
C PHE A 181 -1.84 -17.32 17.46
N GLY A 182 -2.51 -18.32 18.06
CA GLY A 182 -1.87 -19.29 18.94
C GLY A 182 -1.13 -18.61 20.10
N GLU A 183 0.12 -18.99 20.34
CA GLU A 183 0.96 -18.44 21.42
C GLU A 183 1.24 -16.94 21.28
N THR A 184 1.07 -16.37 20.09
CA THR A 184 1.30 -14.94 19.82
C THR A 184 0.06 -14.08 20.07
N ALA A 185 -1.05 -14.65 20.56
CA ALA A 185 -2.32 -13.95 20.73
C ALA A 185 -2.21 -12.68 21.59
N ALA A 186 -1.55 -12.77 22.75
CA ALA A 186 -1.37 -11.61 23.63
C ALA A 186 -0.56 -10.49 22.96
N PHE A 187 0.46 -10.86 22.16
CA PHE A 187 1.26 -9.88 21.41
C PHE A 187 0.45 -9.17 20.34
N PHE A 188 -0.29 -9.92 19.50
CA PHE A 188 -1.08 -9.32 18.42
C PHE A 188 -2.29 -8.53 18.94
N ASP A 189 -2.84 -8.90 20.09
CA ASP A 189 -3.83 -8.09 20.79
C ASP A 189 -3.23 -6.75 21.25
N GLY A 190 -2.10 -6.78 21.96
CA GLY A 190 -1.38 -5.57 22.38
C GLY A 190 -0.96 -4.69 21.19
N LEU A 191 -0.50 -5.31 20.11
CA LEU A 191 -0.11 -4.61 18.88
C LEU A 191 -1.31 -3.94 18.21
N THR A 192 -2.48 -4.57 18.23
CA THR A 192 -3.72 -3.97 17.71
C THR A 192 -4.18 -2.79 18.56
N ARG A 193 -3.97 -2.82 19.89
CA ARG A 193 -4.26 -1.66 20.75
C ARG A 193 -3.39 -0.45 20.42
N LEU A 194 -2.13 -0.64 20.03
CA LEU A 194 -1.24 0.48 19.67
C LEU A 194 -1.77 1.34 18.50
N ILE A 195 -2.54 0.75 17.59
CA ILE A 195 -3.13 1.47 16.45
C ILE A 195 -4.50 2.10 16.75
N LEU A 196 -5.08 1.86 17.94
CA LEU A 196 -6.39 2.43 18.30
C LEU A 196 -6.26 3.91 18.71
N PRO A 197 -7.06 4.83 18.13
CA PRO A 197 -7.05 6.25 18.46
C PRO A 197 -7.26 6.60 19.94
N SER A 198 -7.96 5.76 20.71
CA SER A 198 -8.12 5.97 22.15
C SER A 198 -6.86 5.68 22.98
N THR A 199 -5.93 4.88 22.46
CA THR A 199 -4.69 4.50 23.18
C THR A 199 -3.71 5.67 23.18
N PRO A 200 -3.06 6.07 24.30
CA PRO A 200 -2.10 7.17 24.30
C PRO A 200 -0.90 6.90 23.38
N VAL A 201 -0.40 7.94 22.69
CA VAL A 201 0.72 7.81 21.74
C VAL A 201 2.01 7.33 22.42
N ASN A 202 2.21 7.69 23.69
CA ASN A 202 3.39 7.32 24.47
C ASN A 202 3.43 5.83 24.89
N CYS A 203 2.43 5.03 24.49
CA CYS A 203 2.36 3.61 24.83
C CYS A 203 3.18 2.72 23.88
N VAL A 204 3.74 3.25 22.78
CA VAL A 204 4.56 2.45 21.85
C VAL A 204 5.90 2.10 22.52
N PRO A 205 6.21 0.81 22.74
CA PRO A 205 7.47 0.42 23.36
C PRO A 205 8.67 0.77 22.47
N ASN A 206 9.81 1.06 23.10
CA ASN A 206 11.05 1.40 22.39
C ASN A 206 11.59 0.26 21.50
N THR A 207 11.13 -0.98 21.65
CA THR A 207 11.44 -2.09 20.74
C THR A 207 10.93 -1.83 19.32
N PHE A 208 9.93 -0.96 19.15
CA PHE A 208 9.38 -0.54 17.84
C PHE A 208 10.09 0.69 17.25
N LEU A 209 11.32 1.00 17.65
CA LEU A 209 12.02 2.23 17.20
C LEU A 209 12.17 2.37 15.67
N PHE A 210 12.16 1.26 14.92
CA PHE A 210 12.20 1.26 13.44
C PHE A 210 10.81 1.20 12.79
N ASP A 211 9.77 1.10 13.62
CA ASP A 211 8.38 0.85 13.23
C ASP A 211 7.42 1.95 13.73
N GLU A 212 7.89 2.90 14.55
CA GLU A 212 7.10 3.96 15.16
C GLU A 212 6.29 4.76 14.12
N GLU A 213 6.94 5.25 13.07
CA GLU A 213 6.27 5.99 11.99
C GLU A 213 5.20 5.15 11.28
N ARG A 214 5.47 3.85 11.08
CA ARG A 214 4.52 2.92 10.44
C ARG A 214 3.32 2.66 11.34
N ILE A 215 3.51 2.52 12.65
CA ILE A 215 2.42 2.39 13.65
C ILE A 215 1.59 3.66 13.70
N LEU A 216 2.23 4.84 13.74
CA LEU A 216 1.54 6.14 13.74
C LEU A 216 0.73 6.34 12.46
N LYS A 217 1.24 5.89 11.31
CA LYS A 217 0.50 5.92 10.05
C LYS A 217 -0.73 5.01 10.11
N LEU A 218 -0.60 3.77 10.59
CA LEU A 218 -1.73 2.85 10.78
C LEU A 218 -2.77 3.41 11.76
N ARG A 219 -2.33 4.09 12.81
CA ARG A 219 -3.20 4.78 13.76
C ARG A 219 -3.97 5.94 13.11
N SER A 220 -3.32 6.72 12.25
CA SER A 220 -3.99 7.77 11.47
C SER A 220 -5.02 7.17 10.51
N ASP A 221 -4.66 6.08 9.83
CA ASP A 221 -5.55 5.39 8.88
C ASP A 221 -6.78 4.80 9.63
N MET A 222 -6.57 4.27 10.85
CA MET A 222 -7.64 3.81 11.75
C MET A 222 -8.57 4.94 12.19
N LEU A 223 -8.01 6.08 12.60
CA LEU A 223 -8.79 7.27 12.96
C LEU A 223 -9.67 7.73 11.81
N ASP A 224 -9.13 7.74 10.60
CA ASP A 224 -9.88 8.15 9.41
C ASP A 224 -11.03 7.19 9.13
N ALA A 225 -10.79 5.88 9.22
CA ALA A 225 -11.82 4.87 9.03
C ALA A 225 -12.95 4.98 10.07
N ILE A 226 -12.62 5.18 11.35
CA ILE A 226 -13.59 5.35 12.43
C ILE A 226 -14.41 6.63 12.24
N ASN A 227 -13.76 7.76 11.95
CA ASN A 227 -14.46 9.04 11.77
C ASN A 227 -15.37 9.03 10.52
N LEU A 228 -14.96 8.38 9.43
CA LEU A 228 -15.82 8.18 8.26
C LEU A 228 -17.04 7.32 8.58
N GLU A 229 -16.87 6.25 9.35
CA GLU A 229 -17.98 5.41 9.80
C GLU A 229 -18.96 6.21 10.68
N ILE A 230 -18.46 7.04 11.60
CA ILE A 230 -19.31 7.93 12.41
C ILE A 230 -20.12 8.89 11.52
N CYS A 231 -19.48 9.50 10.52
CA CYS A 231 -20.16 10.34 9.53
C CYS A 231 -21.28 9.59 8.80
N MET A 232 -21.02 8.34 8.38
CA MET A 232 -22.02 7.50 7.70
C MET A 232 -23.18 7.11 8.61
N ARG A 233 -22.93 6.78 9.88
CA ARG A 233 -24.01 6.50 10.86
C ARG A 233 -24.89 7.72 11.12
N LEU A 234 -24.28 8.89 11.23
CA LEU A 234 -25.02 10.15 11.38
C LEU A 234 -25.85 10.49 10.15
N TYR A 235 -25.34 10.20 8.95
CA TYR A 235 -26.12 10.30 7.71
C TYR A 235 -27.35 9.37 7.73
N GLU A 236 -27.18 8.11 8.09
CA GLU A 236 -28.30 7.15 8.17
C GLU A 236 -29.35 7.58 9.19
N ASP A 237 -28.94 8.08 10.35
CA ASP A 237 -29.86 8.59 11.37
C ASP A 237 -30.63 9.82 10.88
N LEU A 238 -29.95 10.74 10.18
CA LEU A 238 -30.58 11.92 9.58
C LEU A 238 -31.59 11.52 8.49
N GLU A 239 -31.26 10.53 7.65
CA GLU A 239 -32.16 10.00 6.64
C GLU A 239 -33.40 9.34 7.27
N ARG A 240 -33.23 8.55 8.33
CA ARG A 240 -34.34 7.94 9.09
C ARG A 240 -35.29 9.01 9.64
N VAL A 241 -34.75 10.08 10.22
CA VAL A 241 -35.54 11.20 10.76
C VAL A 241 -36.27 11.95 9.64
N SER A 242 -35.60 12.24 8.52
CA SER A 242 -36.21 12.92 7.36
C SER A 242 -37.37 12.10 6.76
N ARG A 243 -37.21 10.79 6.61
CA ARG A 243 -38.30 9.89 6.16
C ARG A 243 -39.49 9.89 7.13
N GLY A 244 -39.23 9.91 8.44
CA GLY A 244 -40.26 9.97 9.46
C GLY A 244 -41.06 11.29 9.46
N ILE A 245 -40.44 12.40 9.06
CA ILE A 245 -41.12 13.70 8.91
C ILE A 245 -41.95 13.75 7.62
N ASN A 246 -41.44 13.17 6.54
CA ASN A 246 -42.11 13.17 5.23
C ASN A 246 -43.25 12.14 5.13
N GLN A 247 -43.30 11.14 6.01
CA GLN A 247 -44.43 10.21 6.16
C GLN A 247 -45.35 10.67 7.31
N GLY A 248 -46.24 11.63 7.04
CA GLY A 248 -47.27 12.05 8.01
C GLY A 248 -48.19 10.90 8.46
N PRO A 249 -48.98 11.07 9.54
CA PRO A 249 -49.84 9.99 10.06
C PRO A 249 -50.86 9.53 9.00
N PRO A 250 -51.24 8.24 8.98
CA PRO A 250 -52.24 7.76 8.03
C PRO A 250 -53.56 8.50 8.27
N SER A 251 -54.02 9.23 7.26
CA SER A 251 -55.33 9.87 7.27
C SER A 251 -56.40 8.77 7.31
N PHE A 252 -56.92 8.47 8.51
CA PHE A 252 -58.14 7.69 8.65
C PHE A 252 -59.30 8.54 8.12
N ALA A 253 -59.64 8.35 6.84
CA ALA A 253 -60.90 8.83 6.30
C ALA A 253 -62.03 8.05 6.99
N ALA A 254 -62.71 8.72 7.93
CA ALA A 254 -63.93 8.20 8.54
C ALA A 254 -65.03 8.09 7.46
N PRO A 255 -65.74 6.95 7.35
CA PRO A 255 -66.90 6.85 6.46
C PRO A 255 -68.05 7.69 7.03
N THR A 256 -68.56 8.58 6.18
CA THR A 256 -69.67 9.49 6.45
C THR A 256 -70.93 8.74 6.86
N SER A 257 -71.41 9.01 8.07
CA SER A 257 -72.67 8.50 8.62
C SER A 257 -73.87 9.21 7.98
N VAL A 258 -74.79 8.45 7.37
CA VAL A 258 -76.14 8.90 7.00
C VAL A 258 -77.14 8.30 8.01
N PRO A 259 -78.12 9.05 8.56
CA PRO A 259 -78.95 8.56 9.67
C PRO A 259 -80.07 7.61 9.21
N SER A 260 -80.30 6.58 10.01
CA SER A 260 -81.38 5.60 9.87
C SER A 260 -82.65 6.06 10.57
N TYR A 261 -83.81 5.88 9.95
CA TYR A 261 -85.10 5.88 10.63
C TYR A 261 -85.96 4.66 10.24
N VAL A 262 -86.41 3.98 11.29
CA VAL A 262 -87.63 3.16 11.45
C VAL A 262 -87.69 1.74 10.84
N ALA A 263 -87.45 0.79 11.76
CA ALA A 263 -88.28 -0.37 12.15
C ALA A 263 -88.59 -1.52 11.17
N GLY A 264 -88.34 -2.75 11.66
CA GLY A 264 -89.05 -3.97 11.24
C GLY A 264 -88.18 -5.23 11.17
N GLU A 265 -88.02 -5.93 12.29
CA GLU A 265 -87.63 -7.36 12.38
C GLU A 265 -88.73 -8.29 11.76
N PRO A 266 -88.59 -9.64 11.77
CA PRO A 266 -87.45 -10.50 11.39
C PRO A 266 -87.91 -11.71 10.52
N ASN A 267 -87.01 -12.40 9.80
CA ASN A 267 -87.16 -13.86 9.62
C ASN A 267 -85.94 -14.58 9.01
N SER A 268 -85.43 -15.55 9.78
CA SER A 268 -85.13 -16.94 9.41
C SER A 268 -84.15 -17.31 8.26
N ARG A 269 -83.09 -18.01 8.68
CA ARG A 269 -82.29 -19.06 7.97
C ARG A 269 -83.20 -20.13 7.28
N PRO A 270 -82.73 -21.09 6.42
CA PRO A 270 -81.37 -21.64 6.32
C PRO A 270 -80.83 -22.01 4.91
N ALA A 271 -79.65 -22.62 4.93
CA ALA A 271 -78.82 -23.16 3.85
C ALA A 271 -79.50 -24.15 2.88
N SER A 272 -78.95 -24.27 1.67
CA SER A 272 -78.79 -25.56 0.99
C SER A 272 -77.71 -25.54 -0.10
N PHE A 273 -77.01 -26.67 -0.14
CA PHE A 273 -76.10 -27.15 -1.17
C PHE A 273 -76.74 -27.16 -2.56
N ALA A 274 -75.95 -26.84 -3.60
CA ALA A 274 -76.14 -27.40 -4.94
C ALA A 274 -74.78 -27.53 -5.63
N SER A 275 -74.47 -28.76 -6.06
CA SER A 275 -73.32 -29.13 -6.87
C SER A 275 -73.62 -28.96 -8.37
N SER A 276 -72.53 -28.79 -9.12
CA SER A 276 -72.31 -29.22 -10.50
C SER A 276 -72.41 -28.17 -11.63
N ASP A 277 -71.23 -27.92 -12.18
CA ASP A 277 -70.80 -28.17 -13.56
C ASP A 277 -70.73 -27.07 -14.62
N CYS A 278 -69.62 -27.21 -15.34
CA CYS A 278 -69.27 -26.77 -16.69
C CYS A 278 -69.20 -25.26 -17.03
N GLY A 279 -67.96 -24.79 -17.09
CA GLY A 279 -67.46 -24.04 -18.25
C GLY A 279 -67.66 -22.53 -18.21
N SER A 280 -66.58 -21.79 -17.96
CA SER A 280 -66.09 -20.73 -18.87
C SER A 280 -64.85 -20.05 -18.33
N ASN A 281 -63.89 -19.87 -19.23
CA ASN A 281 -62.67 -19.08 -19.08
C ASN A 281 -62.97 -17.65 -18.62
N THR A 282 -62.38 -17.20 -17.51
CA THR A 282 -61.63 -15.94 -17.43
C THR A 282 -60.73 -15.96 -16.19
N SER A 283 -59.42 -16.09 -16.40
CA SER A 283 -58.39 -15.91 -15.39
C SER A 283 -58.21 -14.42 -15.10
N SER A 284 -58.64 -13.97 -13.93
CA SER A 284 -58.20 -12.68 -13.36
C SER A 284 -56.89 -12.91 -12.59
N PRO A 285 -55.76 -12.30 -12.98
CA PRO A 285 -54.54 -12.40 -12.19
C PRO A 285 -54.67 -11.54 -10.93
N ARG A 286 -54.42 -12.15 -9.78
CA ARG A 286 -54.20 -11.46 -8.50
C ARG A 286 -53.01 -10.51 -8.67
N ASN A 287 -53.27 -9.21 -8.62
CA ASN A 287 -52.26 -8.15 -8.62
C ASN A 287 -51.59 -8.06 -7.24
N SER A 288 -50.65 -8.96 -6.95
CA SER A 288 -49.81 -8.93 -5.74
C SER A 288 -48.31 -8.72 -6.05
N GLY A 289 -47.95 -8.37 -7.29
CA GLY A 289 -46.56 -8.22 -7.74
C GLY A 289 -45.97 -6.81 -7.69
N TYR A 290 -46.79 -5.76 -7.51
CA TYR A 290 -46.33 -4.36 -7.64
C TYR A 290 -45.77 -3.73 -6.37
N LEU A 291 -46.08 -4.27 -5.19
CA LEU A 291 -45.55 -3.75 -3.91
C LEU A 291 -44.11 -4.18 -3.66
N ALA A 292 -43.68 -5.34 -4.17
CA ALA A 292 -42.31 -5.84 -3.96
C ALA A 292 -41.28 -5.17 -4.87
N SER A 293 -41.66 -4.72 -6.07
CA SER A 293 -40.74 -4.11 -7.04
C SER A 293 -40.37 -2.67 -6.71
N GLN A 294 -41.30 -1.86 -6.19
CA GLN A 294 -40.99 -0.49 -5.73
C GLN A 294 -40.01 -0.48 -4.54
N SER A 295 -40.21 -1.38 -3.56
CA SER A 295 -39.31 -1.46 -2.40
C SER A 295 -37.87 -1.87 -2.75
N GLN A 296 -37.65 -2.62 -3.83
CA GLN A 296 -36.31 -3.00 -4.26
C GLN A 296 -35.57 -1.86 -4.99
N VAL A 297 -36.30 -1.03 -5.74
CA VAL A 297 -35.72 0.13 -6.45
C VAL A 297 -35.28 1.22 -5.46
N ASP A 298 -36.10 1.52 -4.45
CA ASP A 298 -35.77 2.51 -3.41
C ASP A 298 -34.55 2.11 -2.55
N VAL A 299 -34.36 0.81 -2.31
CA VAL A 299 -33.21 0.29 -1.55
C VAL A 299 -31.92 0.37 -2.38
N LEU A 300 -32.00 0.14 -3.69
CA LEU A 300 -30.85 0.24 -4.58
C LEU A 300 -30.39 1.70 -4.72
N ASP A 301 -31.35 2.63 -4.88
CA ASP A 301 -31.08 4.07 -4.96
C ASP A 301 -30.44 4.62 -3.68
N ALA A 302 -30.97 4.22 -2.51
CA ALA A 302 -30.39 4.59 -1.21
C ALA A 302 -28.94 4.09 -1.04
N ARG A 303 -28.62 2.88 -1.52
CA ARG A 303 -27.25 2.32 -1.48
C ARG A 303 -26.28 3.08 -2.37
N VAL A 304 -26.72 3.49 -3.55
CA VAL A 304 -25.93 4.31 -4.49
C VAL A 304 -25.71 5.70 -3.90
N LYS A 305 -26.76 6.33 -3.35
CA LYS A 305 -26.68 7.63 -2.67
C LYS A 305 -25.66 7.61 -1.53
N ALA A 306 -25.73 6.59 -0.66
CA ALA A 306 -24.76 6.41 0.42
C ALA A 306 -23.33 6.21 -0.11
N ARG A 307 -23.15 5.50 -1.24
CA ARG A 307 -21.83 5.27 -1.85
C ARG A 307 -21.22 6.57 -2.34
N ASN A 308 -22.01 7.36 -3.07
CA ASN A 308 -21.59 8.64 -3.59
C ASN A 308 -21.25 9.61 -2.45
N LEU A 309 -22.01 9.58 -1.34
CA LEU A 309 -21.67 10.34 -0.15
C LEU A 309 -20.32 9.91 0.42
N TYR A 310 -20.11 8.61 0.64
CA TYR A 310 -18.84 8.09 1.18
C TYR A 310 -17.63 8.50 0.31
N GLU A 311 -17.74 8.34 -1.01
CA GLU A 311 -16.68 8.77 -1.96
C GLU A 311 -16.44 10.28 -1.89
N SER A 312 -17.49 11.08 -1.71
CA SER A 312 -17.37 12.52 -1.54
C SER A 312 -16.74 12.93 -0.20
N LEU A 313 -17.03 12.23 0.89
CA LEU A 313 -16.43 12.49 2.20
C LEU A 313 -14.93 12.14 2.18
N LEU A 314 -14.58 11.03 1.53
CA LEU A 314 -13.18 10.67 1.25
C LEU A 314 -12.45 11.74 0.43
N ALA A 315 -13.08 12.25 -0.63
CA ALA A 315 -12.50 13.32 -1.44
C ALA A 315 -12.23 14.59 -0.61
N LEU A 316 -13.18 14.98 0.27
CA LEU A 316 -12.98 16.11 1.19
C LEU A 316 -11.79 15.89 2.12
N LEU A 317 -11.65 14.69 2.68
CA LEU A 317 -10.52 14.32 3.54
C LEU A 317 -9.17 14.42 2.82
N HIS A 318 -9.13 14.07 1.53
CA HIS A 318 -7.92 14.18 0.69
C HIS A 318 -7.60 15.63 0.28
N THR A 319 -8.58 16.52 0.22
CA THR A 319 -8.36 17.95 -0.07
C THR A 319 -7.91 18.75 1.14
N ALA A 320 -7.98 18.19 2.34
CA ALA A 320 -7.61 18.87 3.56
C ALA A 320 -6.10 19.20 3.57
N PRO A 321 -5.70 20.40 4.01
CA PRO A 321 -4.30 20.74 4.14
C PRO A 321 -3.61 19.77 5.12
N PRO A 322 -2.32 19.46 4.91
CA PRO A 322 -1.57 18.60 5.83
C PRO A 322 -1.50 19.27 7.20
N ALA A 323 -2.38 18.87 8.11
CA ALA A 323 -2.37 19.36 9.49
C ALA A 323 -1.24 18.70 10.27
N SER A 324 -0.72 19.41 11.27
CA SER A 324 0.33 18.88 12.16
C SER A 324 -0.13 17.64 12.95
N ARG A 325 -1.45 17.50 13.19
CA ARG A 325 -2.06 16.38 13.90
C ARG A 325 -3.30 15.88 13.16
N PRO A 326 -3.52 14.55 13.07
CA PRO A 326 -4.71 13.98 12.42
C PRO A 326 -6.04 14.48 12.99
N ILE A 327 -6.12 14.73 14.31
CA ILE A 327 -7.33 15.24 14.98
C ILE A 327 -7.68 16.65 14.49
N GLN A 328 -6.70 17.55 14.39
CA GLN A 328 -6.92 18.92 13.93
C GLN A 328 -7.43 18.98 12.48
N ARG A 329 -7.00 18.02 11.65
CA ARG A 329 -7.52 17.88 10.29
C ARG A 329 -9.03 17.63 10.30
N TRP A 330 -9.49 16.72 11.16
CA TRP A 330 -10.92 16.41 11.29
C TRP A 330 -11.72 17.58 11.88
N GLU A 331 -11.19 18.25 12.89
CA GLU A 331 -11.81 19.45 13.49
C GLU A 331 -12.04 20.57 12.45
N GLY A 332 -11.08 20.80 11.56
CA GLY A 332 -11.20 21.80 10.49
C GLY A 332 -12.19 21.43 9.38
N LEU A 333 -12.50 20.13 9.22
CA LEU A 333 -13.40 19.63 8.18
C LEU A 333 -14.87 19.54 8.61
N VAL A 334 -15.17 19.67 9.91
CA VAL A 334 -16.52 19.42 10.47
C VAL A 334 -17.62 20.14 9.70
N GLN A 335 -17.45 21.43 9.40
CA GLN A 335 -18.46 22.21 8.67
C GLN A 335 -18.65 21.71 7.23
N SER A 336 -17.55 21.42 6.53
CA SER A 336 -17.60 20.89 5.16
C SER A 336 -18.25 19.50 5.11
N LEU A 337 -17.96 18.65 6.10
CA LEU A 337 -18.57 17.32 6.24
C LEU A 337 -20.07 17.43 6.54
N ALA A 338 -20.48 18.31 7.44
CA ALA A 338 -21.87 18.54 7.79
C ALA A 338 -22.70 18.99 6.58
N ILE A 339 -22.19 19.97 5.83
CA ILE A 339 -22.82 20.45 4.59
C ILE A 339 -22.93 19.31 3.58
N GLN A 340 -21.89 18.49 3.42
CA GLN A 340 -21.89 17.42 2.45
C GLN A 340 -22.87 16.30 2.83
N ILE A 341 -22.92 15.90 4.11
CA ILE A 341 -23.92 14.96 4.61
C ILE A 341 -25.33 15.52 4.38
N PHE A 342 -25.56 16.78 4.73
CA PHE A 342 -26.85 17.43 4.59
C PHE A 342 -27.34 17.48 3.13
N ARG A 343 -26.45 17.77 2.16
CA ARG A 343 -26.78 17.77 0.72
C ARG A 343 -27.29 16.42 0.20
N PHE A 344 -26.87 15.33 0.84
CA PHE A 344 -27.31 13.98 0.49
C PHE A 344 -28.56 13.57 1.28
N THR A 345 -29.16 14.45 2.09
CA THR A 345 -30.41 14.18 2.81
C THR A 345 -31.50 15.16 2.43
N ASP A 346 -32.76 14.70 2.42
CA ASP A 346 -33.94 15.55 2.19
C ASP A 346 -34.42 16.18 3.52
N ALA A 347 -33.50 16.56 4.40
CA ALA A 347 -33.81 17.10 5.73
C ALA A 347 -34.11 18.61 5.67
N PRO A 348 -34.97 19.15 6.56
CA PRO A 348 -35.21 20.60 6.64
C PRO A 348 -33.95 21.41 6.97
N GLN A 349 -33.84 22.63 6.43
CA GLN A 349 -32.66 23.50 6.63
C GLN A 349 -32.36 23.83 8.11
N ASP A 350 -33.38 23.84 8.96
CA ASP A 350 -33.23 24.09 10.41
C ASP A 350 -32.42 23.00 11.14
N MET A 351 -32.19 21.84 10.51
CA MET A 351 -31.45 20.73 11.11
C MET A 351 -29.92 20.83 10.90
N LEU A 352 -29.43 21.67 9.99
CA LEU A 352 -28.00 21.76 9.69
C LEU A 352 -27.13 22.15 10.91
N PRO A 353 -27.48 23.15 11.74
CA PRO A 353 -26.70 23.48 12.94
C PRO A 353 -26.66 22.34 13.96
N ASN A 354 -27.72 21.53 14.03
CA ASN A 354 -27.77 20.36 14.91
C ASN A 354 -26.84 19.24 14.41
N VAL A 355 -26.74 19.07 13.08
CA VAL A 355 -25.80 18.11 12.46
C VAL A 355 -24.35 18.54 12.69
N GLU A 356 -24.04 19.82 12.51
CA GLU A 356 -22.72 20.38 12.80
C GLU A 356 -22.32 20.18 14.27
N SER A 357 -23.22 20.54 15.20
CA SER A 357 -22.97 20.36 16.64
C SER A 357 -22.79 18.89 17.02
N LYS A 358 -23.61 17.99 16.46
CA LYS A 358 -23.44 16.55 16.66
C LYS A 358 -22.09 16.06 16.14
N LEU A 359 -21.72 16.38 14.90
CA LEU A 359 -20.42 16.00 14.34
C LEU A 359 -19.26 16.53 15.19
N GLN A 360 -19.33 17.78 15.63
CA GLN A 360 -18.30 18.38 16.48
C GLN A 360 -18.17 17.67 17.83
N SER A 361 -19.28 17.20 18.41
CA SER A 361 -19.28 16.49 19.70
C SER A 361 -18.87 15.00 19.59
N GLN A 362 -18.93 14.41 18.40
CA GLN A 362 -18.74 12.97 18.20
C GLN A 362 -17.42 12.63 17.50
N LEU A 363 -16.94 13.48 16.61
CA LEU A 363 -15.69 13.25 15.89
C LEU A 363 -14.50 13.52 16.81
N CYS A 364 -13.54 12.59 16.84
CA CYS A 364 -12.34 12.66 17.68
C CYS A 364 -12.59 12.77 19.20
N ASP A 365 -13.82 12.61 19.68
CA ASP A 365 -14.12 12.45 21.11
C ASP A 365 -14.12 10.96 21.49
N PHE A 366 -12.99 10.50 21.99
CA PHE A 366 -12.78 9.10 22.41
C PHE A 366 -13.64 8.70 23.63
N GLN A 367 -14.27 9.66 24.32
CA GLN A 367 -15.13 9.37 25.48
C GLN A 367 -16.59 9.14 25.08
N SER A 368 -17.00 9.60 23.89
CA SER A 368 -18.35 9.39 23.40
C SER A 368 -18.68 7.91 23.27
N ASP A 369 -19.89 7.53 23.69
CA ASP A 369 -20.37 6.14 23.59
C ASP A 369 -20.45 5.68 22.14
N LEU A 370 -20.81 6.55 21.19
CA LEU A 370 -20.84 6.20 19.77
C LEU A 370 -19.41 5.93 19.26
N TYR A 371 -18.44 6.75 19.64
CA TYR A 371 -17.05 6.56 19.24
C TYR A 371 -16.51 5.24 19.77
N ARG A 372 -16.72 4.96 21.06
CA ARG A 372 -16.28 3.71 21.69
C ARG A 372 -16.90 2.48 21.03
N GLN A 373 -18.20 2.53 20.72
CA GLN A 373 -18.89 1.44 20.01
C GLN A 373 -18.32 1.21 18.60
N VAL A 374 -18.02 2.28 17.86
CA VAL A 374 -17.42 2.18 16.53
C VAL A 374 -15.99 1.64 16.63
N GLU A 375 -15.17 2.18 17.55
CA GLU A 375 -13.80 1.73 17.77
C GLU A 375 -13.73 0.25 18.16
N GLU A 376 -14.59 -0.21 19.08
CA GLU A 376 -14.70 -1.63 19.46
C GLU A 376 -15.07 -2.53 18.27
N HIS A 377 -15.98 -2.07 17.41
CA HIS A 377 -16.33 -2.77 16.18
C HIS A 377 -15.14 -2.89 15.21
N PHE A 378 -14.41 -1.79 14.99
CA PHE A 378 -13.21 -1.79 14.16
C PHE A 378 -12.09 -2.64 14.76
N GLN A 379 -11.90 -2.61 16.08
CA GLN A 379 -10.94 -3.46 16.77
C GLN A 379 -11.25 -4.94 16.56
N ALA A 380 -12.52 -5.36 16.71
CA ALA A 380 -12.94 -6.74 16.49
C ALA A 380 -12.72 -7.17 15.03
N LYS A 381 -13.07 -6.31 14.05
CA LYS A 381 -12.85 -6.55 12.63
C LYS A 381 -11.35 -6.66 12.31
N MET A 382 -10.53 -5.74 12.84
CA MET A 382 -9.07 -5.77 12.71
C MET A 382 -8.47 -7.05 13.25
N LEU A 383 -8.86 -7.50 14.45
CA LEU A 383 -8.34 -8.74 15.03
C LEU A 383 -8.69 -9.97 14.19
N SER A 384 -9.89 -10.00 13.60
CA SER A 384 -10.30 -11.07 12.68
C SER A 384 -9.44 -11.08 11.41
N GLU A 385 -9.31 -9.95 10.72
CA GLU A 385 -8.51 -9.87 9.49
C GLU A 385 -7.02 -10.09 9.76
N LEU A 386 -6.49 -9.53 10.84
CA LEU A 386 -5.12 -9.74 11.28
C LEU A 386 -4.85 -11.21 11.57
N GLY A 387 -5.79 -11.91 12.20
CA GLY A 387 -5.69 -13.36 12.45
C GLY A 387 -5.53 -14.16 11.16
N LYS A 388 -6.33 -13.85 10.13
CA LYS A 388 -6.20 -14.48 8.81
C LYS A 388 -4.81 -14.25 8.22
N ARG A 389 -4.36 -12.99 8.14
CA ARG A 389 -3.05 -12.63 7.56
C ARG A 389 -1.89 -13.24 8.35
N VAL A 390 -1.95 -13.26 9.69
CA VAL A 390 -0.92 -13.89 10.53
C VAL A 390 -0.84 -15.39 10.28
N LYS A 391 -1.98 -16.07 10.13
CA LYS A 391 -2.01 -17.50 9.80
C LYS A 391 -1.33 -17.79 8.45
N ASP A 392 -1.55 -16.93 7.46
CA ASP A 392 -0.97 -17.09 6.12
C ASP A 392 0.54 -16.77 6.12
N PHE A 393 0.96 -15.76 6.88
CA PHE A 393 2.31 -15.21 6.81
C PHE A 393 3.31 -15.86 7.77
N ARG A 394 2.84 -16.45 8.89
CA ARG A 394 3.72 -16.92 9.98
C ARG A 394 4.81 -17.90 9.52
N ASN A 395 4.51 -18.74 8.53
CA ASN A 395 5.40 -19.79 8.03
C ASN A 395 6.23 -19.36 6.81
N LEU A 396 6.06 -18.12 6.32
CA LEU A 396 6.84 -17.62 5.19
C LEU A 396 8.28 -17.32 5.61
N SER A 397 9.24 -17.52 4.71
CA SER A 397 10.62 -17.08 4.93
C SER A 397 10.72 -15.55 4.96
N GLY A 398 11.89 -14.98 5.30
CA GLY A 398 12.07 -13.52 5.27
C GLY A 398 11.79 -12.95 3.87
N VAL A 399 12.27 -13.64 2.84
CA VAL A 399 12.04 -13.29 1.42
C VAL A 399 10.58 -13.49 1.02
N GLY A 400 9.91 -14.52 1.55
CA GLY A 400 8.48 -14.75 1.32
C GLY A 400 7.63 -13.59 1.84
N LEU A 401 7.87 -13.14 3.08
CA LEU A 401 7.20 -11.98 3.65
C LEU A 401 7.48 -10.71 2.85
N PHE A 402 8.74 -10.49 2.46
CA PHE A 402 9.12 -9.35 1.63
C PHE A 402 8.37 -9.34 0.29
N SER A 403 8.31 -10.48 -0.41
CA SER A 403 7.61 -10.60 -1.70
C SER A 403 6.14 -10.22 -1.58
N VAL A 404 5.45 -10.71 -0.55
CA VAL A 404 4.04 -10.38 -0.30
C VAL A 404 3.87 -8.88 -0.03
N ALA A 405 4.72 -8.29 0.80
CA ALA A 405 4.66 -6.87 1.15
C ALA A 405 4.94 -5.94 -0.03
N THR A 406 5.81 -6.33 -0.97
CA THR A 406 6.18 -5.48 -2.13
C THR A 406 5.36 -5.78 -3.39
N GLY A 407 4.22 -6.47 -3.29
CA GLY A 407 3.37 -6.82 -4.44
C GLY A 407 4.02 -7.81 -5.42
N GLY A 408 5.06 -8.54 -4.97
CA GLY A 408 5.79 -9.50 -5.77
C GLY A 408 4.99 -10.78 -5.97
N ARG A 409 4.58 -11.04 -7.23
CA ARG A 409 4.24 -12.39 -7.68
C ARG A 409 5.47 -13.28 -7.48
N ILE A 410 5.27 -14.41 -6.81
CA ILE A 410 6.33 -15.41 -6.66
C ILE A 410 6.67 -15.94 -8.07
N HIS A 411 7.91 -15.71 -8.50
CA HIS A 411 8.58 -16.16 -9.75
C HIS A 411 8.52 -15.24 -11.00
N GLY A 412 9.69 -14.79 -11.43
CA GLY A 412 10.07 -14.75 -12.85
C GLY A 412 11.39 -15.53 -12.99
N PRO A 413 11.61 -16.34 -14.05
CA PRO A 413 11.73 -15.81 -15.42
C PRO A 413 11.20 -16.71 -16.59
N GLY A 414 10.79 -16.10 -17.72
CA GLY A 414 10.89 -16.67 -19.09
C GLY A 414 9.73 -17.47 -19.74
N ARG A 415 9.08 -16.86 -20.78
CA ARG A 415 8.29 -17.39 -21.95
C ARG A 415 7.13 -18.37 -21.67
N THR A 416 5.89 -18.25 -22.18
CA THR A 416 5.39 -18.17 -23.59
C THR A 416 3.91 -17.69 -23.67
N TRP A 417 3.52 -17.18 -24.86
CA TRP A 417 2.16 -16.87 -25.38
C TRP A 417 0.99 -17.79 -24.93
N ASP A 418 -0.21 -17.23 -24.73
CA ASP A 418 -1.35 -17.27 -25.70
C ASP A 418 -2.52 -16.40 -25.19
N GLY A 419 -3.25 -15.76 -26.10
CA GLY A 419 -4.33 -14.83 -25.80
C GLY A 419 -5.73 -15.42 -26.01
N GLY A 420 -6.69 -14.96 -25.21
CA GLY A 420 -8.08 -14.78 -25.66
C GLY A 420 -9.11 -15.82 -25.22
N ARG A 421 -9.78 -15.53 -24.09
CA ARG A 421 -11.25 -15.68 -23.83
C ARG A 421 -11.62 -15.49 -22.35
N GLU A 422 -10.66 -15.42 -21.43
CA GLU A 422 -10.90 -15.18 -20.00
C GLU A 422 -11.19 -13.70 -19.65
N SER A 423 -10.79 -12.77 -20.51
CA SER A 423 -10.90 -11.32 -20.27
C SER A 423 -12.33 -10.78 -20.17
N GLN A 424 -13.33 -11.58 -20.55
CA GLN A 424 -14.75 -11.21 -20.40
C GLN A 424 -15.32 -11.61 -19.04
N ARG A 425 -14.85 -12.73 -18.45
CA ARG A 425 -15.15 -13.11 -17.05
C ARG A 425 -14.36 -12.25 -16.05
N GLU A 426 -13.15 -11.83 -16.41
CA GLU A 426 -12.37 -10.88 -15.61
C GLU A 426 -13.04 -9.51 -15.49
N ARG A 427 -13.84 -9.07 -16.48
CA ARG A 427 -14.62 -7.82 -16.39
C ARG A 427 -15.83 -7.95 -15.47
N GLU A 428 -16.52 -9.09 -15.45
CA GLU A 428 -17.62 -9.35 -14.51
C GLU A 428 -17.09 -9.60 -13.07
N LEU A 429 -15.87 -10.12 -12.92
CA LEU A 429 -15.17 -10.18 -11.64
C LEU A 429 -14.71 -8.79 -11.17
N LEU A 430 -14.24 -7.93 -12.08
CA LEU A 430 -13.91 -6.53 -11.79
C LEU A 430 -15.13 -5.74 -11.33
N GLU A 431 -16.31 -6.03 -11.86
CA GLU A 431 -17.59 -5.41 -11.45
C GLU A 431 -18.03 -5.85 -10.04
N ASN A 432 -17.65 -7.07 -9.62
CA ASN A 432 -17.78 -7.53 -8.23
C ASN A 432 -16.67 -6.97 -7.31
N SER A 433 -15.45 -6.73 -7.82
CA SER A 433 -14.38 -6.02 -7.09
C SER A 433 -14.69 -4.54 -6.82
N ILE A 434 -15.61 -3.94 -7.59
CA ILE A 434 -16.14 -2.60 -7.32
C ILE A 434 -17.13 -2.59 -6.13
N ARG A 435 -17.65 -3.75 -5.70
CA ARG A 435 -18.38 -3.94 -4.43
C ARG A 435 -17.44 -4.22 -3.25
N GLU A 436 -16.32 -4.90 -3.49
CA GLU A 436 -15.25 -5.13 -2.50
C GLU A 436 -14.53 -3.83 -2.11
N ALA A 437 -14.39 -2.85 -3.01
CA ALA A 437 -13.74 -1.56 -2.74
C ALA A 437 -14.30 -0.75 -1.54
N ARG A 438 -15.50 -1.10 -1.02
CA ARG A 438 -16.10 -0.44 0.16
C ARG A 438 -15.73 -1.10 1.49
N GLU A 439 -15.26 -2.35 1.47
CA GLU A 439 -14.91 -3.13 2.68
C GLU A 439 -13.46 -3.65 2.69
N GLU A 440 -12.76 -3.66 1.54
CA GLU A 440 -11.50 -4.38 1.32
C GLU A 440 -10.24 -3.47 1.27
N GLY A 441 -10.39 -2.14 1.21
CA GLY A 441 -9.24 -1.22 1.03
C GLY A 441 -8.63 -0.61 2.31
N GLY A 442 -9.36 -0.62 3.43
CA GLY A 442 -8.92 0.04 4.67
C GLY A 442 -8.39 -0.95 5.71
N VAL A 443 -9.32 -1.69 6.32
CA VAL A 443 -9.03 -2.61 7.45
C VAL A 443 -8.15 -3.77 7.02
N GLU A 444 -8.36 -4.33 5.83
CA GLU A 444 -7.55 -5.45 5.33
C GLU A 444 -6.13 -5.05 4.94
N ASP A 445 -5.96 -3.88 4.33
CA ASP A 445 -4.64 -3.29 4.07
C ASP A 445 -3.90 -3.03 5.40
N MET A 446 -4.58 -2.37 6.35
CA MET A 446 -4.05 -2.14 7.69
C MET A 446 -3.65 -3.45 8.38
N ALA A 447 -4.50 -4.48 8.30
CA ALA A 447 -4.22 -5.80 8.87
C ALA A 447 -3.02 -6.48 8.19
N THR A 448 -2.86 -6.32 6.88
CA THR A 448 -1.71 -6.86 6.12
C THR A 448 -0.41 -6.18 6.53
N ARG A 449 -0.41 -4.85 6.59
CA ARG A 449 0.74 -4.05 7.04
C ARG A 449 1.11 -4.36 8.48
N LEU A 450 0.11 -4.47 9.36
CA LEU A 450 0.30 -4.81 10.77
C LEU A 450 0.78 -6.26 10.97
N ALA A 451 0.32 -7.21 10.15
CA ALA A 451 0.79 -8.59 10.17
C ALA A 451 2.27 -8.68 9.79
N HIS A 452 2.70 -8.02 8.71
CA HIS A 452 4.11 -7.99 8.32
C HIS A 452 5.00 -7.40 9.43
N LEU A 453 4.60 -6.25 9.97
CA LEU A 453 5.29 -5.59 11.07
C LEU A 453 5.37 -6.50 12.29
N GLY A 454 4.22 -7.03 12.75
CA GLY A 454 4.14 -7.84 13.95
C GLY A 454 4.91 -9.16 13.85
N ILE A 455 4.89 -9.84 12.70
CA ILE A 455 5.63 -11.10 12.53
C ILE A 455 7.14 -10.85 12.54
N LEU A 456 7.62 -9.84 11.81
CA LEU A 456 9.06 -9.51 11.81
C LEU A 456 9.51 -9.07 13.21
N HIS A 457 8.72 -8.22 13.87
CA HIS A 457 8.98 -7.79 15.23
C HIS A 457 9.06 -8.98 16.19
N TRP A 458 8.09 -9.89 16.11
CA TRP A 458 8.07 -11.09 16.95
C TRP A 458 9.29 -11.98 16.71
N ARG A 459 9.72 -12.17 15.46
CA ARG A 459 10.91 -12.96 15.12
C ARG A 459 12.19 -12.38 15.74
N VAL A 460 12.32 -11.06 15.81
CA VAL A 460 13.50 -10.40 16.39
C VAL A 460 13.44 -10.36 17.92
N TRP A 461 12.30 -9.92 18.48
CA TRP A 461 12.23 -9.51 19.88
C TRP A 461 11.64 -10.54 20.85
N SER A 462 10.88 -11.54 20.36
CA SER A 462 10.17 -12.49 21.24
C SER A 462 11.08 -13.14 22.27
N GLN A 463 12.19 -13.73 21.83
CA GLN A 463 13.16 -14.38 22.72
C GLN A 463 13.94 -13.37 23.55
N LEU A 464 14.34 -12.24 22.96
CA LEU A 464 15.18 -11.25 23.64
C LEU A 464 14.46 -10.52 24.78
N VAL A 465 13.15 -10.28 24.64
CA VAL A 465 12.40 -9.35 25.51
C VAL A 465 11.17 -9.99 26.13
N TYR A 466 10.32 -10.66 25.35
CA TYR A 466 8.96 -11.00 25.76
C TYR A 466 8.83 -12.36 26.46
N LEU A 467 9.44 -13.40 25.88
CA LEU A 467 9.44 -14.76 26.42
C LEU A 467 10.58 -14.99 27.43
N GLY A 468 11.56 -14.08 27.45
CA GLY A 468 12.77 -14.17 28.27
C GLY A 468 13.81 -15.08 27.64
N ASP A 469 15.04 -14.55 27.50
CA ASP A 469 16.21 -15.35 27.20
C ASP A 469 17.03 -15.44 28.50
N PRO A 470 17.26 -16.65 29.05
CA PRO A 470 18.04 -16.81 30.26
C PRO A 470 19.40 -16.11 30.21
N ASN A 471 20.01 -16.02 29.01
CA ASN A 471 21.30 -15.36 28.83
C ASN A 471 21.18 -13.83 28.86
N VAL A 472 20.04 -13.27 28.43
CA VAL A 472 19.76 -11.84 28.54
C VAL A 472 19.46 -11.50 29.99
N ASP A 473 18.64 -12.30 30.67
CA ASP A 473 18.27 -12.08 32.08
C ASP A 473 19.48 -12.13 33.01
N VAL A 474 20.38 -13.10 32.80
CA VAL A 474 21.67 -13.16 33.52
C VAL A 474 22.55 -11.94 33.22
N ALA A 475 22.57 -11.46 31.97
CA ALA A 475 23.42 -10.33 31.58
C ALA A 475 22.91 -8.97 32.11
N ILE A 476 21.60 -8.84 32.35
CA ILE A 476 20.99 -7.63 32.92
C ILE A 476 20.80 -7.71 34.45
N GLY A 477 21.16 -8.83 35.08
CA GLY A 477 21.04 -9.03 36.53
C GLY A 477 19.60 -9.12 37.03
N ALA A 478 18.69 -9.67 36.21
CA ALA A 478 17.26 -9.84 36.51
C ALA A 478 16.94 -11.19 37.17
#